data_AF-G3MG30-F1
#
_entry.id   AF-G3MG30-F1
#
_cell.length_a   1.000
_cell.length_b   1.000
_cell.length_c   1.000
_cell.angle_alpha   90.00
_cell.angle_beta   90.00
_cell.angle_gamma   90.00
#
_symmetry.space_group_name_H-M   'P 1'
#
loop_
_entity.id
_entity.type
_entity.pdbx_description
1 polymer ?
#
loop_
_entity_poly.entity_id
_entity_poly.type
_entity_poly.pdbx_seq_one_letter_code
_entity_poly.pdbx_strand_id
1 'polypeptide(L)'
;MNFDSLKDIDDVLFLDIFSEDNVRSSMKYEPRAGDVIIVTYPKCGTTWTQYIVSNILTKANVPSHPGEYMLYTPFIELLGSEAAMNPSRKGPLMTHLPLNNMIFSKQAKYIYVARNPYDCCVSAYYFLKGLTPKSHLDVSFET
;
A
#
# COMPACT_ATOMS: atom_id res chain seq x y z
N MET A 1 1.84 9.26 19.02
CA MET A 1 1.89 9.61 17.59
C MET A 1 1.93 11.13 17.54
N ASN A 2 3.05 11.71 17.11
CA ASN A 2 3.11 13.16 16.92
C ASN A 2 2.55 13.45 15.52
N PHE A 3 1.66 14.43 15.38
CA PHE A 3 1.13 14.84 14.07
C PHE A 3 2.25 15.29 13.12
N ASP A 4 3.41 15.67 13.67
CA ASP A 4 4.65 15.98 12.94
C ASP A 4 5.23 14.81 12.11
N SER A 5 4.70 13.59 12.24
CA SER A 5 5.13 12.41 11.47
C SER A 5 4.21 12.06 10.29
N LEU A 6 3.22 12.92 10.03
CA LEU A 6 2.34 12.86 8.88
C LEU A 6 2.57 14.08 7.99
N LYS A 7 2.58 13.85 6.67
CA LYS A 7 2.65 14.89 5.64
C LYS A 7 1.34 14.92 4.88
N ASP A 8 0.86 16.13 4.64
CA ASP A 8 -0.21 16.36 3.66
C ASP A 8 0.43 16.39 2.27
N ILE A 9 -0.05 15.52 1.39
CA ILE A 9 0.34 15.47 -0.01
C ILE A 9 -0.94 15.44 -0.83
N ASP A 10 -1.28 16.59 -1.42
CA ASP A 10 -2.45 16.78 -2.29
C ASP A 10 -3.76 16.32 -1.61
N ASP A 11 -4.02 16.82 -0.39
CA ASP A 11 -5.20 16.57 0.46
C ASP A 11 -5.30 15.15 1.03
N VAL A 12 -4.17 14.42 1.08
CA VAL A 12 -4.08 13.07 1.65
C VAL A 12 -2.93 13.00 2.65
N LEU A 13 -3.22 12.50 3.85
CA LEU A 13 -2.22 12.32 4.90
C LEU A 13 -1.42 11.03 4.70
N PHE A 14 -0.10 11.16 4.60
CA PHE A 14 0.84 10.05 4.52
C PHE A 14 1.83 10.06 5.67
N LEU A 15 2.36 8.89 6.01
CA LEU A 15 3.50 8.80 6.93
C LEU A 15 4.76 9.40 6.29
N ASP A 16 5.64 9.97 7.10
CA ASP A 16 6.89 10.60 6.66
C ASP A 16 7.81 9.72 5.80
N ILE A 17 7.64 8.39 5.90
CA ILE A 17 8.39 7.38 5.13
C ILE A 17 8.08 7.40 3.63
N PHE A 18 6.95 8.00 3.23
CA PHE A 18 6.57 8.10 1.82
C PHE A 18 7.25 9.31 1.19
N SER A 19 7.89 9.09 0.03
CA SER A 19 8.39 10.18 -0.79
C SER A 19 7.22 10.91 -1.45
N GLU A 20 7.20 12.24 -1.39
CA GLU A 20 6.17 13.03 -2.06
C GLU A 20 6.17 12.80 -3.57
N ASP A 21 7.35 12.64 -4.18
CA ASP A 21 7.46 12.38 -5.62
C ASP A 21 6.83 11.03 -5.99
N ASN A 22 7.06 10.00 -5.16
CA ASN A 22 6.45 8.68 -5.38
C ASN A 22 4.93 8.74 -5.23
N VAL A 23 4.43 9.40 -4.18
CA VAL A 23 3.00 9.60 -3.95
C VAL A 23 2.36 10.36 -5.12
N ARG A 24 2.90 11.52 -5.52
CA ARG A 24 2.35 12.28 -6.65
C ARG A 24 2.44 11.52 -7.97
N SER A 25 3.50 10.73 -8.18
CA SER A 25 3.63 9.86 -9.36
C SER A 25 2.55 8.78 -9.38
N SER A 26 2.19 8.24 -8.21
CA SER A 26 1.16 7.20 -8.07
C SER A 26 -0.25 7.72 -8.33
N MET A 27 -0.55 8.96 -7.92
CA MET A 27 -1.82 9.63 -8.23
C MET A 27 -2.01 9.87 -9.74
N LYS A 28 -0.90 9.99 -10.48
CA LYS A 28 -0.87 10.16 -11.94
C LYS A 28 -0.77 8.84 -12.70
N TYR A 29 -0.76 7.70 -12.01
CA TYR A 29 -0.62 6.41 -12.67
C TYR A 29 -1.86 6.08 -13.50
N GLU A 30 -1.68 5.82 -14.79
CA GLU A 30 -2.74 5.38 -15.69
C GLU A 30 -2.77 3.84 -15.79
N PRO A 31 -3.81 3.17 -15.27
CA PRO A 31 -3.87 1.71 -15.30
C PRO A 31 -4.01 1.14 -16.72
N ARG A 32 -3.23 0.10 -17.02
CA ARG A 32 -3.19 -0.52 -18.34
C ARG A 32 -4.14 -1.71 -18.43
N ALA A 33 -4.39 -2.16 -19.66
CA ALA A 33 -5.14 -3.37 -19.92
C ALA A 33 -4.50 -4.57 -19.20
N GLY A 34 -5.32 -5.30 -18.43
CA GLY A 34 -4.87 -6.49 -17.71
C GLY A 34 -4.25 -6.20 -16.33
N ASP A 35 -4.07 -4.94 -15.93
CA ASP A 35 -3.65 -4.63 -14.57
C ASP A 35 -4.70 -5.10 -13.56
N VAL A 36 -4.23 -5.71 -12.48
CA VAL A 36 -5.01 -6.05 -11.30
C VAL A 36 -4.50 -5.18 -10.16
N ILE A 37 -5.37 -4.31 -9.66
CA ILE A 37 -5.03 -3.32 -8.64
C ILE A 37 -5.81 -3.66 -7.37
N ILE A 38 -5.09 -3.93 -6.30
CA ILE A 38 -5.66 -4.11 -4.97
C ILE A 38 -5.66 -2.75 -4.28
N VAL A 39 -6.86 -2.32 -3.90
CA VAL A 39 -7.11 -1.05 -3.23
C VAL A 39 -7.57 -1.36 -1.82
N THR A 40 -6.94 -0.76 -0.82
CA THR A 40 -7.31 -0.98 0.58
C THR A 40 -7.18 0.31 1.36
N TYR A 41 -7.98 0.52 2.39
CA TYR A 41 -7.55 1.46 3.44
C TYR A 41 -6.37 0.83 4.21
N PRO A 42 -5.40 1.61 4.74
CA PRO A 42 -4.32 1.06 5.54
C PRO A 42 -4.82 0.09 6.60
N LYS A 43 -4.15 -1.07 6.71
CA LYS A 43 -4.43 -2.13 7.69
C LYS A 43 -5.72 -2.94 7.48
N CYS A 44 -6.35 -2.82 6.31
CA CYS A 44 -7.49 -3.66 5.92
C CYS A 44 -7.13 -5.07 5.39
N GLY A 45 -5.88 -5.51 5.50
CA GLY A 45 -5.45 -6.85 5.04
C GLY A 45 -4.72 -6.87 3.68
N THR A 46 -4.16 -5.74 3.27
CA THR A 46 -3.34 -5.53 2.07
C THR A 46 -2.39 -6.67 1.77
N THR A 47 -1.54 -7.06 2.72
CA THR A 47 -0.56 -8.14 2.57
C THR A 47 -1.23 -9.49 2.31
N TRP A 48 -2.31 -9.81 3.02
CA TRP A 48 -2.98 -11.10 2.85
C TRP A 48 -3.60 -11.22 1.45
N THR A 49 -4.28 -10.17 1.00
CA THR A 49 -4.87 -10.10 -0.35
C THR A 49 -3.79 -10.12 -1.43
N GLN A 50 -2.68 -9.39 -1.23
CA GLN A 50 -1.52 -9.40 -2.12
C GLN A 50 -0.99 -10.83 -2.33
N TYR A 51 -0.80 -11.60 -1.26
CA TYR A 51 -0.35 -12.98 -1.37
C TYR A 51 -1.36 -13.87 -2.08
N ILE A 52 -2.65 -13.79 -1.74
CA ILE A 52 -3.70 -14.58 -2.40
C ILE A 52 -3.72 -14.32 -3.91
N VAL A 53 -3.81 -13.04 -4.30
CA VAL A 53 -3.92 -12.65 -5.71
C VAL A 53 -2.64 -12.97 -6.47
N SER A 54 -1.46 -12.74 -5.88
CA SER A 54 -0.18 -13.10 -6.48
C SER A 54 -0.12 -14.59 -6.80
N ASN A 55 -0.46 -15.45 -5.83
CA ASN A 55 -0.42 -16.89 -6.02
C ASN A 55 -1.40 -17.36 -7.10
N ILE A 56 -2.59 -16.75 -7.19
CA ILE A 56 -3.56 -17.06 -8.24
C ILE A 56 -3.03 -16.67 -9.62
N LEU A 57 -2.54 -15.43 -9.77
CA LEU A 57 -2.06 -14.93 -11.07
C LEU A 57 -0.85 -15.69 -11.59
N THR A 58 -0.02 -16.20 -10.68
CA THR A 58 1.30 -16.73 -11.04
C THR A 58 1.42 -18.23 -10.81
N LYS A 59 0.31 -18.89 -10.45
CA LYS A 59 0.25 -20.33 -10.13
C LYS A 59 1.27 -20.72 -9.06
N ALA A 60 1.30 -19.94 -7.98
CA ALA A 60 2.21 -20.07 -6.85
C ALA A 60 3.70 -19.94 -7.19
N ASN A 61 4.05 -19.34 -8.34
CA ASN A 61 5.43 -19.05 -8.73
C ASN A 61 5.82 -17.61 -8.37
N VAL A 62 5.95 -17.34 -7.07
CA VAL A 62 6.32 -16.03 -6.52
C VAL A 62 7.76 -16.02 -5.99
N PRO A 63 8.48 -14.88 -6.05
CA PRO A 63 9.81 -14.77 -5.44
C PRO A 63 9.77 -15.02 -3.93
N SER A 64 10.82 -15.65 -3.40
CA SER A 64 10.99 -15.86 -1.96
C SER A 64 11.69 -14.69 -1.26
N HIS A 65 12.51 -13.93 -1.99
CA HIS A 65 13.24 -12.80 -1.44
C HIS A 65 12.32 -11.56 -1.30
N PRO A 66 12.23 -10.91 -0.12
CA PRO A 66 11.32 -9.79 0.09
C PRO A 66 11.51 -8.62 -0.87
N GLY A 67 12.77 -8.27 -1.20
CA GLY A 67 13.07 -7.19 -2.14
C GLY A 67 12.54 -7.47 -3.55
N GLU A 68 12.70 -8.71 -4.02
CA GLU A 68 12.17 -9.15 -5.31
C GLU A 68 10.65 -9.19 -5.28
N TYR A 69 10.05 -9.66 -4.17
CA TYR A 69 8.60 -9.70 -4.00
C TYR A 69 7.95 -8.30 -4.05
N MET A 70 8.62 -7.29 -3.49
CA MET A 70 8.18 -5.89 -3.59
C MET A 70 8.15 -5.38 -5.03
N LEU A 71 9.17 -5.69 -5.84
CA LEU A 71 9.17 -5.31 -7.27
C LEU A 71 8.17 -6.15 -8.09
N TYR A 72 7.92 -7.38 -7.66
CA TYR A 72 6.98 -8.30 -8.29
C TYR A 72 5.51 -7.89 -8.08
N THR A 73 5.22 -7.24 -6.95
CA THR A 73 3.90 -6.75 -6.52
C THR A 73 3.99 -5.34 -5.89
N PRO A 74 4.22 -4.31 -6.69
CA PRO A 74 4.64 -3.02 -6.17
C PRO A 74 3.49 -2.25 -5.50
N PHE A 75 3.84 -1.61 -4.39
CA PHE A 75 3.04 -0.59 -3.73
C PHE A 75 3.45 0.78 -4.29
N ILE A 76 2.57 1.37 -5.11
CA ILE A 76 2.94 2.47 -6.01
C ILE A 76 3.21 3.79 -5.28
N GLU A 77 2.64 4.00 -4.10
CA GLU A 77 2.92 5.15 -3.24
C GLU A 77 4.32 5.06 -2.63
N LEU A 78 4.80 3.84 -2.35
CA LEU A 78 6.12 3.62 -1.77
C LEU A 78 7.21 3.61 -2.84
N LEU A 79 6.97 2.96 -3.97
CA LEU A 79 7.98 2.74 -5.03
C LEU A 79 7.85 3.69 -6.22
N GLY A 80 6.79 4.50 -6.28
CA GLY A 80 6.45 5.32 -7.44
C GLY A 80 5.72 4.54 -8.53
N SER A 81 5.07 5.26 -9.44
CA SER A 81 4.30 4.66 -10.54
C SER A 81 5.17 3.93 -11.57
N GLU A 82 6.45 4.28 -11.69
CA GLU A 82 7.41 3.56 -12.54
C GLU A 82 7.56 2.09 -12.13
N ALA A 83 7.36 1.76 -10.84
CA ALA A 83 7.41 0.38 -10.37
C ALA A 83 6.31 -0.48 -11.01
N ALA A 84 5.18 0.11 -11.43
CA ALA A 84 4.17 -0.60 -12.20
C ALA A 84 4.69 -1.03 -13.58
N MET A 85 5.69 -0.34 -14.13
CA MET A 85 6.33 -0.66 -15.42
C MET A 85 7.51 -1.61 -15.28
N ASN A 86 7.85 -2.05 -14.07
CA ASN A 86 8.98 -2.94 -13.83
C ASN A 86 8.82 -4.27 -14.61
N PRO A 87 9.83 -4.72 -15.38
CA PRO A 87 9.75 -5.97 -16.15
C PRO A 87 9.56 -7.23 -15.29
N SER A 88 10.00 -7.19 -14.03
CA SER A 88 9.85 -8.29 -13.07
C SER A 88 8.45 -8.37 -12.47
N ARG A 89 7.59 -7.37 -12.69
CA ARG A 89 6.23 -7.35 -12.17
C ARG A 89 5.36 -8.37 -12.90
N LYS A 90 4.87 -9.37 -12.15
CA LYS A 90 3.87 -10.34 -12.65
C LYS A 90 2.65 -10.46 -11.74
N GLY A 91 2.68 -9.85 -10.55
CA GLY A 91 1.54 -9.84 -9.64
C GLY A 91 0.80 -8.50 -9.63
N PRO A 92 -0.16 -8.35 -8.69
CA PRO A 92 -1.00 -7.16 -8.60
C PRO A 92 -0.21 -5.90 -8.20
N LEU A 93 -0.76 -4.74 -8.55
CA LEU A 93 -0.40 -3.46 -7.97
C LEU A 93 -1.15 -3.26 -6.66
N MET A 94 -0.54 -2.54 -5.73
CA MET A 94 -1.12 -2.21 -4.44
C MET A 94 -1.27 -0.70 -4.31
N THR A 95 -2.37 -0.23 -3.71
CA THR A 95 -2.57 1.18 -3.36
C THR A 95 -3.50 1.36 -2.16
N HIS A 96 -3.23 2.44 -1.42
CA HIS A 96 -4.00 3.03 -0.34
C HIS A 96 -4.64 4.38 -0.73
N LEU A 97 -4.43 4.85 -1.96
CA LEU A 97 -4.98 6.12 -2.42
C LEU A 97 -6.52 6.14 -2.29
N PRO A 98 -7.09 7.28 -1.85
CA PRO A 98 -8.51 7.52 -1.97
C PRO A 98 -8.96 7.48 -3.43
N LEU A 99 -10.22 7.12 -3.65
CA LEU A 99 -10.82 7.01 -4.98
C LEU A 99 -10.60 8.29 -5.82
N ASN A 100 -10.73 9.47 -5.20
CA ASN A 100 -10.62 10.76 -5.88
C ASN A 100 -9.19 11.10 -6.32
N ASN A 101 -8.17 10.41 -5.79
CA ASN A 101 -6.76 10.61 -6.11
C ASN A 101 -6.22 9.52 -7.06
N MET A 102 -7.11 8.68 -7.63
CA MET A 102 -6.74 7.61 -8.55
C MET A 102 -7.31 7.85 -9.95
N ILE A 103 -6.55 7.51 -10.98
CA ILE A 103 -7.06 7.42 -12.35
C ILE A 103 -7.67 6.04 -12.58
N PHE A 104 -8.93 6.00 -13.05
CA PHE A 104 -9.63 4.76 -13.36
C PHE A 104 -9.53 4.41 -14.85
N SER A 105 -9.30 3.12 -15.13
CA SER A 105 -9.35 2.55 -16.46
C SER A 105 -10.34 1.40 -16.49
N LYS A 106 -11.25 1.40 -17.47
CA LYS A 106 -12.18 0.27 -17.69
C LYS A 106 -11.47 -1.01 -18.13
N GLN A 107 -10.20 -0.92 -18.52
CA GLN A 107 -9.40 -2.05 -18.99
C GLN A 107 -8.61 -2.73 -17.84
N ALA A 108 -8.58 -2.10 -16.66
CA ALA A 108 -7.99 -2.65 -15.45
C ALA A 108 -9.06 -3.29 -14.56
N LYS A 109 -8.63 -4.19 -13.67
CA LYS A 109 -9.47 -4.83 -12.65
C LYS A 109 -9.08 -4.32 -11.28
N TYR A 110 -10.08 -4.08 -10.42
CA TYR A 110 -9.88 -3.53 -9.09
C TYR A 110 -10.45 -4.48 -8.04
N ILE A 111 -9.70 -4.70 -6.97
CA ILE A 111 -10.12 -5.48 -5.80
C ILE A 111 -10.05 -4.53 -4.61
N TYR A 112 -11.21 -4.06 -4.13
CA TYR A 112 -11.27 -3.26 -2.91
C TYR A 112 -11.46 -4.16 -1.69
N VAL A 113 -10.62 -4.02 -0.66
CA VAL A 113 -10.78 -4.75 0.60
C VAL A 113 -11.05 -3.77 1.73
N ALA A 114 -12.22 -3.94 2.34
CA ALA A 114 -12.64 -3.21 3.53
C ALA A 114 -12.50 -4.10 4.77
N ARG A 115 -12.29 -3.46 5.92
CA ARG A 115 -12.33 -4.09 7.23
C ARG A 115 -13.07 -3.14 8.19
N ASN A 116 -13.65 -3.70 9.25
CA ASN A 116 -14.27 -2.90 10.30
C ASN A 116 -13.29 -1.80 10.77
N PRO A 117 -13.70 -0.52 10.80
CA PRO A 117 -12.80 0.58 11.12
C PRO A 117 -12.19 0.49 12.53
N TYR A 118 -12.90 -0.07 13.51
CA TYR A 118 -12.35 -0.28 14.85
C TYR A 118 -11.16 -1.23 14.84
N ASP A 119 -11.25 -2.31 14.07
CA ASP A 119 -10.14 -3.25 13.90
C ASP A 119 -8.97 -2.62 13.13
N CYS A 120 -9.27 -1.77 12.14
CA CYS A 120 -8.25 -1.02 11.42
C CYS A 120 -7.48 -0.10 12.36
N CYS A 121 -8.17 0.63 13.23
CA CYS A 121 -7.56 1.50 14.23
C CYS A 121 -6.63 0.72 15.17
N VAL A 122 -7.08 -0.41 15.72
CA VAL A 122 -6.25 -1.27 16.59
C VAL A 122 -5.01 -1.78 15.82
N SER A 123 -5.19 -2.25 14.59
CA SER A 123 -4.08 -2.72 13.77
C SER A 123 -3.09 -1.61 13.39
N ALA A 124 -3.58 -0.39 13.12
CA ALA A 124 -2.77 0.78 12.83
C ALA A 124 -1.97 1.21 14.06
N TYR A 125 -2.58 1.21 15.25
CA TYR A 125 -1.92 1.48 16.51
C TYR A 125 -0.72 0.55 16.72
N TYR A 126 -0.91 -0.77 16.62
CA TYR A 126 0.20 -1.73 16.81
C TYR A 126 1.25 -1.65 15.70
N PHE A 127 0.84 -1.36 14.46
CA PHE A 127 1.77 -1.14 13.36
C PHE A 127 2.69 0.05 13.63
N LEU A 128 2.12 1.20 14.02
CA LEU A 128 2.88 2.40 14.32
C LEU A 128 3.71 2.25 15.60
N LYS A 129 3.19 1.53 16.61
CA LYS A 129 3.98 1.16 17.80
C LYS A 129 5.22 0.35 17.42
N GLY A 130 5.10 -0.58 16.48
CA GLY A 130 6.23 -1.36 15.96
C GLY A 130 7.27 -0.53 15.18
N LEU A 131 6.85 0.57 14.55
CA LEU A 131 7.74 1.50 13.85
C LEU A 131 8.40 2.54 14.77
N THR A 132 7.85 2.73 15.98
CA THR A 132 8.36 3.73 16.92
C THR A 132 9.68 3.24 17.52
N PRO A 133 10.76 4.05 17.51
CA PRO A 133 12.01 3.68 18.16
C PRO A 133 11.79 3.36 19.65
N LYS A 134 12.39 2.27 20.13
CA LYS A 134 12.25 1.78 21.52
C LYS A 134 12.74 2.77 22.60
N SER A 135 13.40 3.84 22.19
CA SER A 135 13.86 4.94 23.04
C SER A 135 12.75 5.93 23.42
N HIS A 136 11.59 5.89 22.77
CA HIS A 136 10.44 6.72 23.13
C HIS A 136 9.59 6.02 24.21
N LEU A 137 9.09 6.81 25.18
CA LEU A 137 8.20 6.35 26.26
C LEU A 137 7.03 5.55 25.69
N ASP A 138 6.68 4.45 26.37
CA ASP A 138 5.66 3.51 25.95
C ASP A 138 4.34 4.25 25.70
N VAL A 139 3.88 4.20 24.45
CA VAL A 139 2.59 4.77 24.01
C VAL A 139 1.44 3.81 24.28
N SER A 140 1.56 2.95 25.30
CA SER A 140 0.49 2.07 25.77
C SER A 140 -0.71 2.91 26.19
N PHE A 141 -1.92 2.43 25.86
CA PHE A 141 -3.12 2.99 26.48
C PHE A 141 -3.01 2.75 27.98
N GLU A 142 -3.18 3.80 28.79
CA GLU A 142 -3.34 3.64 30.23
C GLU A 142 -4.55 2.71 30.45
N THR A 143 -4.31 1.62 31.18
CA THR A 143 -5.33 0.64 31.56
C THR A 143 -6.10 1.09 32.78
#